data_AF-A0A1Q3HCD4-F1
#
_entry.id   AF-A0A1Q3HCD4-F1
#
_cell.length_a   1.000
_cell.length_b   1.000
_cell.length_c   1.000
_cell.angle_alpha   90.00
_cell.angle_beta   90.00
_cell.angle_gamma   90.00
#
_symmetry.space_group_name_H-M   'P 1'
#
loop_
_entity.id
_entity.type
_entity.pdbx_description
1 polymer ?
#
loop_
_entity_poly.entity_id
_entity_poly.type
_entity_poly.pdbx_seq_one_letter_code
_entity_poly.pdbx_strand_id
1 'polypeptide(L)'
;MHAEQKKEEPVAVQPPKSLDCGPKPSSVSNRDQKDQQLWRLASMQHELCLSGRFQGVVAESWTKLKTRVENATTSHERTLISFEIEQFASAFMYGNSQREAELREAERLDVERREAERREAERLEAKRREATEQLEVEAERLDAERALIKKKLSDTANLDTTKCQPVVSTDCMRELLMQRLRIVQEAFLRTNPPSKLQPIRELVAIGNEIRAASTSEKLQQAWQVLNAWQQRHLPQ
;
A
#
# COMPACT_ATOMS: atom_id res chain seq x y z
N MET A 1 -12.04 -7.92 39.64
CA MET A 1 -10.74 -7.64 40.29
C MET A 1 -9.71 -7.37 39.20
N HIS A 2 -9.53 -6.11 38.82
CA HIS A 2 -8.49 -5.72 37.86
C HIS A 2 -7.29 -5.25 38.65
N ALA A 3 -6.16 -5.95 38.49
CA ALA A 3 -4.91 -5.61 39.13
C ALA A 3 -4.21 -4.51 38.29
N GLU A 4 -4.23 -3.28 38.80
CA GLU A 4 -3.38 -2.20 38.31
C GLU A 4 -1.91 -2.55 38.56
N GLN A 5 -1.18 -2.84 37.48
CA GLN A 5 0.28 -2.91 37.51
C GLN A 5 0.83 -1.49 37.55
N LYS A 6 1.33 -1.09 38.73
CA LYS A 6 2.17 0.10 38.91
C LYS A 6 3.44 -0.07 38.07
N LYS A 7 3.53 0.72 37.00
CA LYS A 7 4.70 0.85 36.14
C LYS A 7 5.74 1.67 36.91
N GLU A 8 6.76 1.00 37.46
CA GLU A 8 7.92 1.68 38.06
C GLU A 8 8.64 2.48 36.97
N GLU A 9 8.71 3.79 37.15
CA GLU A 9 9.51 4.67 36.30
C GLU A 9 10.99 4.31 36.43
N PRO A 10 11.73 4.23 35.31
CA PRO A 10 13.15 3.97 35.34
C PRO A 10 13.86 5.11 36.06
N VAL A 11 14.45 4.80 37.21
CA VAL A 11 15.32 5.71 37.96
C VAL A 11 16.43 6.18 37.02
N ALA A 12 16.40 7.47 36.70
CA ALA A 12 17.41 8.12 35.89
C ALA A 12 18.77 7.98 36.59
N VAL A 13 19.58 7.04 36.13
CA VAL A 13 20.98 6.88 36.55
C VAL A 13 21.69 8.16 36.14
N GLN A 14 21.97 9.02 37.12
CA GLN A 14 22.73 10.23 36.86
C GLN A 14 24.09 9.86 36.24
N PRO A 15 24.53 10.56 35.20
CA PRO A 15 25.84 10.31 34.61
C PRO A 15 26.91 10.43 35.69
N PRO A 16 27.87 9.50 35.78
CA PRO A 16 28.99 9.61 36.71
C PRO A 16 29.67 10.97 36.51
N LYS A 17 29.87 11.70 37.62
CA LYS A 17 30.52 13.02 37.65
C LYS A 17 31.79 12.97 36.79
N SER A 18 31.93 13.92 35.88
CA SER A 18 33.08 14.03 34.98
C SER A 18 34.37 13.98 35.79
N LEU A 19 35.18 12.94 35.56
CA LEU A 19 36.53 12.88 36.09
C LEU A 19 37.29 14.11 35.57
N ASP A 20 37.96 14.83 36.46
CA ASP A 20 38.75 16.00 36.09
C ASP A 20 39.95 15.54 35.24
N CYS A 21 39.81 15.63 33.92
CA CYS A 21 40.76 15.08 32.95
C CYS A 21 42.04 15.91 32.76
N GLY A 22 42.26 16.91 33.62
CA GLY A 22 43.38 17.84 33.55
C GLY A 22 43.35 18.74 32.32
N PRO A 23 44.25 19.74 32.24
CA PRO A 23 44.32 20.63 31.09
C PRO A 23 44.83 19.91 29.85
N LYS A 24 44.35 20.36 28.67
CA LYS A 24 44.85 19.87 27.38
C LYS A 24 46.35 20.11 27.26
N PRO A 25 47.15 19.10 26.86
CA PRO A 25 48.59 19.27 26.72
C PRO A 25 48.92 20.34 25.67
N SER A 26 49.75 21.32 26.07
CA SER A 26 50.23 22.40 25.20
C SER A 26 50.96 21.85 23.97
N SER A 27 50.83 22.50 22.82
CA SER A 27 51.57 22.11 21.61
C SER A 27 53.08 22.25 21.82
N VAL A 28 53.84 21.22 21.44
CA VAL A 28 55.30 21.27 21.47
C VAL A 28 55.79 21.81 20.12
N SER A 29 56.38 23.01 20.11
CA SER A 29 56.71 23.73 18.86
C SER A 29 58.01 23.29 18.19
N ASN A 30 58.91 22.62 18.91
CA ASN A 30 60.13 22.03 18.35
C ASN A 30 60.87 21.26 19.46
N ARG A 31 60.96 19.93 19.37
CA ARG A 31 62.01 19.09 20.00
C ARG A 31 61.79 17.59 19.78
N ASP A 32 62.86 16.86 20.11
CA ASP A 32 63.15 15.42 20.04
C ASP A 32 61.93 14.50 19.87
N GLN A 33 62.09 13.42 19.09
CA GLN A 33 61.08 12.40 18.82
C GLN A 33 60.39 11.90 20.10
N LYS A 34 61.13 11.84 21.22
CA LYS A 34 60.58 11.49 22.54
C LYS A 34 59.48 12.46 23.01
N ASP A 35 59.72 13.77 22.91
CA ASP A 35 58.76 14.79 23.34
C ASP A 35 57.49 14.73 22.48
N GLN A 36 57.65 14.49 21.18
CA GLN A 36 56.54 14.29 20.26
C GLN A 36 55.70 13.05 20.62
N GLN A 37 56.35 11.93 20.98
CA GLN A 37 55.68 10.71 21.42
C GLN A 37 54.93 10.89 22.75
N LEU A 38 55.56 11.55 23.73
CA LEU A 38 54.94 11.86 25.01
C LEU A 38 53.75 12.79 24.84
N TRP A 39 53.87 13.81 23.99
CA TRP A 39 52.77 14.70 23.67
C TRP A 39 51.59 13.95 23.05
N ARG A 40 51.84 13.08 22.05
CA ARG A 40 50.80 12.23 21.44
C ARG A 40 50.07 11.36 22.48
N LEU A 41 50.81 10.72 23.38
CA LEU A 41 50.24 9.92 24.45
C LEU A 41 49.38 10.76 25.40
N ALA A 42 49.86 11.95 25.80
CA ALA A 42 49.11 12.86 26.66
C ALA A 42 47.81 13.34 25.98
N SER A 43 47.86 13.65 24.67
CA SER A 43 46.67 14.02 23.91
C SER A 43 45.66 12.87 23.86
N MET A 44 46.10 11.63 23.60
CA MET A 44 45.21 10.47 23.62
C MET A 44 44.62 10.20 25.00
N GLN A 45 45.40 10.34 26.08
CA GLN A 45 44.90 10.21 27.44
C GLN A 45 43.77 11.21 27.71
N HIS A 46 43.98 12.47 27.35
CA HIS A 46 42.99 13.52 27.55
C HIS A 46 41.68 13.21 26.79
N GLU A 47 41.75 12.84 25.52
CA GLU A 47 40.57 12.46 24.71
C GLU A 47 39.86 11.20 25.24
N LEU A 48 40.62 10.18 25.66
CA LEU A 48 40.06 8.97 26.27
C LEU A 48 39.40 9.28 27.61
N CYS A 49 39.95 10.22 28.38
CA CYS A 49 39.38 10.65 29.64
C CYS A 49 38.09 11.45 29.41
N LEU A 50 38.08 12.40 28.47
CA LEU A 50 36.88 13.18 28.11
C LEU A 50 35.74 12.27 27.62
N SER A 51 36.08 11.18 26.93
CA SER A 51 35.11 10.17 26.51
C SER A 51 34.77 9.13 27.60
N GLY A 52 35.33 9.24 28.80
CA GLY A 52 35.11 8.32 29.92
C GLY A 52 35.72 6.93 29.74
N ARG A 53 36.53 6.72 28.69
CA ARG A 53 37.11 5.43 28.28
C ARG A 53 38.49 5.16 28.87
N PHE A 54 39.09 6.13 29.56
CA PHE A 54 40.41 5.97 30.17
C PHE A 54 40.34 5.21 31.51
N GLN A 55 39.96 3.93 31.47
CA GLN A 55 39.80 3.09 32.66
C GLN A 55 40.30 1.65 32.40
N GLY A 56 40.62 0.91 33.45
CA GLY A 56 41.02 -0.50 33.39
C GLY A 56 42.15 -0.78 32.40
N VAL A 57 41.92 -1.73 31.49
CA VAL A 57 42.91 -2.20 30.49
C VAL A 57 43.46 -1.05 29.61
N VAL A 58 42.65 -0.02 29.32
CA VAL A 58 43.09 1.13 28.51
C VAL A 58 44.12 1.95 29.27
N ALA A 59 43.85 2.25 30.55
CA ALA A 59 44.75 3.02 31.41
C ALA A 59 46.06 2.25 31.70
N GLU A 60 45.96 0.93 31.93
CA GLU A 60 47.12 0.05 32.12
C GLU A 60 48.01 0.00 30.87
N SER A 61 47.41 -0.23 29.71
CA SER A 61 48.13 -0.31 28.43
C SER A 61 48.81 1.02 28.09
N TRP A 62 48.12 2.14 28.31
CA TRP A 62 48.67 3.47 28.13
C TRP A 62 49.86 3.74 29.08
N THR A 63 49.71 3.37 30.36
CA THR A 63 50.77 3.56 31.37
C THR A 63 52.02 2.78 30.99
N LYS A 64 51.86 1.52 30.56
CA LYS A 64 52.95 0.68 30.06
C LYS A 64 53.66 1.32 28.85
N LEU A 65 52.88 1.85 27.91
CA LEU A 65 53.41 2.48 26.70
C LEU A 65 54.17 3.79 27.03
N LYS A 66 53.63 4.61 27.93
CA LYS A 66 54.30 5.82 28.43
C LYS A 66 55.65 5.49 29.08
N THR A 67 55.69 4.51 29.99
CA THR A 67 56.94 4.10 30.64
C THR A 67 57.98 3.63 29.61
N ARG A 68 57.56 2.95 28.53
CA ARG A 68 58.47 2.57 27.43
C ARG A 68 59.03 3.77 26.68
N VAL A 69 58.21 4.77 26.36
CA VAL A 69 58.68 6.03 25.74
C VAL A 69 59.70 6.74 26.65
N GLU A 70 59.44 6.78 27.96
CA GLU A 70 60.32 7.45 28.91
C GLU A 70 61.69 6.77 29.02
N ASN A 71 61.72 5.44 28.97
CA ASN A 71 62.91 4.61 29.13
C ASN A 71 63.67 4.33 27.82
N ALA A 72 63.12 4.68 26.65
CA ALA A 72 63.78 4.44 25.37
C ALA A 72 65.04 5.30 25.20
N THR A 73 66.18 4.64 25.06
CA THR A 73 67.48 5.30 24.95
C THR A 73 67.98 5.38 23.51
N THR A 74 67.50 4.48 22.65
CA THR A 74 67.94 4.40 21.25
C THR A 74 66.89 4.92 20.28
N SER A 75 67.35 5.42 19.13
CA SER A 75 66.46 5.84 18.03
C SER A 75 65.61 4.67 17.50
N HIS A 76 66.18 3.47 17.41
CA HIS A 76 65.46 2.28 16.93
C HIS A 76 64.29 1.90 17.86
N GLU A 77 64.51 1.87 19.17
CA GLU A 77 63.44 1.64 20.16
C GLU A 77 62.33 2.68 20.02
N ARG A 78 62.68 3.95 19.84
CA ARG A 78 61.69 5.02 19.63
C ARG A 78 60.87 4.77 18.37
N THR A 79 61.47 4.33 17.27
CA THR A 79 60.71 3.98 16.06
C THR A 79 59.74 2.82 16.29
N LEU A 80 60.16 1.77 17.01
CA LEU A 80 59.25 0.66 17.37
C LEU A 80 58.10 1.14 18.25
N ILE A 81 58.39 1.99 19.24
CA ILE A 81 57.37 2.56 20.13
C ILE A 81 56.41 3.47 19.35
N SER A 82 56.86 4.18 18.32
CA SER A 82 55.96 4.94 17.44
C SER A 82 54.90 4.04 16.81
N PHE A 83 55.26 2.83 16.34
CA PHE A 83 54.28 1.89 15.79
C PHE A 83 53.29 1.41 16.85
N GLU A 84 53.73 1.17 18.08
CA GLU A 84 52.85 0.79 19.18
C GLU A 84 51.88 1.91 19.58
N ILE A 85 52.31 3.17 19.52
CA ILE A 85 51.45 4.35 19.72
C ILE A 85 50.36 4.39 18.64
N GLU A 86 50.70 4.17 17.38
CA GLU A 86 49.71 4.12 16.29
C GLU A 86 48.74 2.94 16.45
N GLN A 87 49.23 1.77 16.86
CA GLN A 87 48.38 0.61 17.14
C GLN A 87 47.42 0.88 18.31
N PHE A 88 47.90 1.50 19.38
CA PHE A 88 47.07 1.93 20.50
C PHE A 88 46.01 2.94 20.06
N ALA A 89 46.39 3.95 19.27
CA ALA A 89 45.46 4.94 18.72
C ALA A 89 44.39 4.27 17.84
N SER A 90 44.77 3.35 16.97
CA SER A 90 43.83 2.58 16.14
C SER A 90 42.82 1.80 16.99
N ALA A 91 43.31 1.07 17.99
CA ALA A 91 42.49 0.23 18.84
C ALA A 91 41.50 1.02 19.71
N PHE A 92 41.93 2.14 20.30
CA PHE A 92 41.15 2.83 21.34
C PHE A 92 40.56 4.18 20.89
N MET A 93 41.17 4.86 19.92
CA MET A 93 40.69 6.16 19.43
C MET A 93 39.81 6.01 18.19
N TYR A 94 40.32 5.35 17.15
CA TYR A 94 39.68 5.36 15.83
C TYR A 94 38.60 4.29 15.64
N GLY A 95 38.72 3.14 16.31
CA GLY A 95 37.75 2.03 16.18
C GLY A 95 36.31 2.39 16.54
N ASN A 96 36.08 3.37 17.43
CA ASN A 96 34.72 3.83 17.75
C ASN A 96 34.20 4.87 16.75
N SER A 97 35.06 5.74 16.21
CA SER A 97 34.63 6.77 15.27
C SER A 97 34.11 6.17 13.96
N GLN A 98 34.74 5.09 13.48
CA GLN A 98 34.25 4.36 12.30
C GLN A 98 32.90 3.70 12.56
N ARG A 99 32.75 3.00 13.69
CA ARG A 99 31.48 2.37 14.07
C ARG A 99 30.36 3.38 14.26
N GLU A 100 30.64 4.53 14.86
CA GLU A 100 29.65 5.61 14.99
C GLU A 100 29.26 6.20 13.62
N ALA A 101 30.21 6.34 12.71
CA ALA A 101 29.93 6.79 11.35
C ALA A 101 29.06 5.77 10.59
N GLU A 102 29.39 4.48 10.68
CA GLU A 102 28.61 3.38 10.10
C GLU A 102 27.19 3.32 10.68
N LEU A 103 27.04 3.48 12.00
CA LEU A 103 25.72 3.52 12.64
C LEU A 103 24.89 4.72 12.18
N ARG A 104 25.49 5.91 12.10
CA ARG A 104 24.79 7.09 11.56
C ARG A 104 24.41 6.91 10.09
N GLU A 105 25.24 6.23 9.31
CA GLU A 105 24.91 5.92 7.92
C GLU A 105 23.78 4.90 7.80
N ALA A 106 23.82 3.84 8.61
CA ALA A 106 22.74 2.87 8.70
C ALA A 106 21.42 3.52 9.12
N GLU A 107 21.45 4.44 10.10
CA GLU A 107 20.28 5.21 10.52
C GLU A 107 19.73 6.10 9.39
N ARG A 108 20.59 6.79 8.64
CA ARG A 108 20.16 7.58 7.47
C ARG A 108 19.46 6.71 6.42
N LEU A 109 20.05 5.55 6.10
CA LEU A 109 19.48 4.62 5.14
C LEU A 109 18.14 4.03 5.61
N ASP A 110 17.97 3.80 6.92
CA ASP A 110 16.71 3.33 7.49
C ASP A 110 15.61 4.39 7.41
N VAL A 111 15.95 5.67 7.68
CA VAL A 111 15.03 6.79 7.51
C VAL A 111 14.62 6.94 6.04
N GLU A 112 15.57 6.89 5.11
CA GLU A 112 15.30 6.98 3.67
C GLU A 112 14.40 5.84 3.19
N ARG A 113 14.66 4.60 3.65
CA ARG A 113 13.83 3.44 3.34
C ARG A 113 12.40 3.61 3.82
N ARG A 114 12.20 4.05 5.08
CA ARG A 114 10.86 4.31 5.62
C ARG A 114 10.14 5.42 4.87
N GLU A 115 10.85 6.44 4.43
CA GLU A 115 10.26 7.48 3.58
C GLU A 115 9.84 6.96 2.20
N ALA A 116 10.67 6.13 1.57
CA ALA A 116 10.32 5.50 0.30
C ALA A 116 9.08 4.60 0.44
N GLU A 117 9.01 3.79 1.49
CA GLU A 117 7.84 2.94 1.80
C GLU A 117 6.57 3.76 2.03
N ARG A 118 6.66 4.87 2.77
CA ARG A 118 5.51 5.79 2.95
C ARG A 118 5.02 6.37 1.62
N ARG A 119 5.93 6.83 0.75
CA ARG A 119 5.57 7.36 -0.57
C ARG A 119 4.95 6.29 -1.46
N GLU A 120 5.40 5.05 -1.37
CA GLU A 120 4.80 3.94 -2.12
C GLU A 120 3.39 3.60 -1.61
N ALA A 121 3.21 3.55 -0.30
CA ALA A 121 1.89 3.33 0.32
C ALA A 121 0.89 4.43 -0.09
N GLU A 122 1.30 5.69 -0.08
CA GLU A 122 0.48 6.83 -0.51
C GLU A 122 0.07 6.71 -1.99
N ARG A 123 0.99 6.34 -2.88
CA ARG A 123 0.69 6.11 -4.30
C ARG A 123 -0.30 4.97 -4.50
N LEU A 124 -0.17 3.89 -3.73
CA LEU A 124 -1.10 2.77 -3.81
C LEU A 124 -2.49 3.16 -3.31
N GLU A 125 -2.57 3.95 -2.24
CA GLU A 125 -3.83 4.47 -1.73
C GLU A 125 -4.50 5.42 -2.73
N ALA A 126 -3.75 6.33 -3.35
CA ALA A 126 -4.25 7.21 -4.41
C ALA A 126 -4.83 6.42 -5.58
N LYS A 127 -4.11 5.39 -6.07
CA LYS A 127 -4.61 4.50 -7.13
C LYS A 127 -5.90 3.77 -6.74
N ARG A 128 -6.02 3.35 -5.47
CA ARG A 128 -7.24 2.69 -4.98
C ARG A 128 -8.42 3.65 -4.94
N ARG A 129 -8.20 4.90 -4.54
CA ARG A 129 -9.24 5.95 -4.56
C ARG A 129 -9.69 6.24 -5.98
N GLU A 130 -8.76 6.44 -6.91
CA GLU A 130 -9.07 6.64 -8.34
C GLU A 130 -9.85 5.46 -8.93
N ALA A 131 -9.45 4.22 -8.64
CA ALA A 131 -10.18 3.04 -9.12
C ALA A 131 -11.60 2.95 -8.53
N THR A 132 -11.77 3.35 -7.27
CA THR A 132 -13.10 3.38 -6.62
C THR A 132 -14.00 4.43 -7.26
N GLU A 133 -13.47 5.64 -7.48
CA GLU A 133 -14.19 6.74 -8.15
C GLU A 133 -14.59 6.35 -9.58
N GLN A 134 -13.71 5.70 -10.34
CA GLN A 134 -14.03 5.20 -11.68
C GLN A 134 -15.18 4.17 -11.66
N LEU A 135 -15.19 3.26 -10.69
CA LEU A 135 -16.27 2.28 -10.52
C LEU A 135 -17.60 2.94 -10.15
N GLU A 136 -17.59 3.97 -9.31
CA GLU A 136 -18.80 4.73 -8.95
C GLU A 136 -19.38 5.46 -10.18
N VAL A 137 -18.52 6.12 -10.96
CA VAL A 137 -18.92 6.79 -12.21
C VAL A 137 -19.48 5.78 -13.22
N GLU A 138 -18.88 4.60 -13.35
CA GLU A 138 -19.39 3.55 -14.24
C GLU A 138 -20.75 3.01 -13.78
N ALA A 139 -20.93 2.79 -12.47
CA ALA A 139 -22.19 2.37 -11.90
C ALA A 139 -23.32 3.39 -12.16
N GLU A 140 -23.03 4.69 -11.97
CA GLU A 140 -24.00 5.77 -12.25
C GLU A 140 -24.39 5.78 -13.74
N ARG A 141 -23.43 5.59 -14.65
CA ARG A 141 -23.71 5.51 -16.09
C ARG A 141 -24.61 4.33 -16.45
N LEU A 142 -24.38 3.16 -15.86
CA LEU A 142 -25.22 1.98 -16.07
C LEU A 142 -26.63 2.18 -15.54
N ASP A 143 -26.79 2.84 -14.38
CA ASP A 143 -28.11 3.13 -13.81
C ASP A 143 -28.87 4.19 -14.63
N ALA A 144 -28.18 5.21 -15.15
CA ALA A 144 -28.76 6.16 -16.10
C ALA A 144 -29.23 5.48 -17.39
N GLU A 145 -28.45 4.53 -17.93
CA GLU A 145 -28.83 3.76 -19.11
C GLU A 145 -30.07 2.89 -18.84
N ARG A 146 -30.13 2.21 -17.69
CA ARG A 146 -31.29 1.43 -17.25
C ARG A 146 -32.54 2.30 -17.13
N ALA A 147 -32.42 3.50 -16.55
CA ALA A 147 -33.53 4.45 -16.44
C ALA A 147 -34.05 4.89 -17.81
N LEU A 148 -33.14 5.13 -18.76
CA LEU A 148 -33.50 5.50 -20.14
C LEU A 148 -34.18 4.36 -20.89
N ILE A 149 -33.73 3.12 -20.71
CA ILE A 149 -34.40 1.93 -21.26
C ILE A 149 -35.80 1.77 -20.65
N LYS A 150 -35.93 1.92 -19.32
CA LYS A 150 -37.23 1.84 -18.63
C LYS A 150 -38.22 2.88 -19.16
N LYS A 151 -37.76 4.13 -19.40
CA LYS A 151 -38.57 5.19 -20.01
C LYS A 151 -39.01 4.84 -21.44
N LYS A 152 -38.11 4.33 -22.28
CA LYS A 152 -38.46 3.89 -23.64
C LYS A 152 -39.51 2.76 -23.64
N LEU A 153 -39.42 1.85 -22.67
CA LEU A 153 -40.41 0.78 -22.50
C LEU A 153 -41.77 1.30 -22.03
N SER A 154 -41.82 2.30 -21.13
CA SER A 154 -43.10 2.93 -20.75
C SER A 154 -43.73 3.71 -21.90
N ASP A 155 -42.91 4.44 -22.67
CA ASP A 155 -43.40 5.23 -23.81
C ASP A 155 -43.96 4.34 -24.93
N THR A 156 -43.39 3.13 -25.12
CA THR A 156 -43.91 2.13 -26.07
C THR A 156 -45.10 1.35 -25.54
N ALA A 157 -45.23 1.13 -24.23
CA ALA A 157 -46.45 0.56 -23.64
C ALA A 157 -47.67 1.48 -23.80
N ASN A 158 -47.44 2.78 -23.98
CA ASN A 158 -48.44 3.80 -24.32
C ASN A 158 -48.64 3.97 -25.85
N LEU A 159 -48.24 2.98 -26.65
CA LEU A 159 -48.63 2.91 -28.07
C LEU A 159 -50.16 2.86 -28.15
N ASP A 160 -50.69 4.03 -28.46
CA ASP A 160 -52.08 4.42 -28.60
C ASP A 160 -52.89 3.37 -29.39
N THR A 161 -53.53 2.45 -28.67
CA THR A 161 -54.45 1.44 -29.23
C THR A 161 -55.66 2.08 -29.92
N THR A 162 -55.86 3.40 -29.80
CA THR A 162 -56.95 4.14 -30.44
C THR A 162 -56.82 4.21 -31.98
N LYS A 163 -55.69 3.81 -32.56
CA LYS A 163 -55.53 3.74 -34.03
C LYS A 163 -56.17 2.52 -34.70
N CYS A 164 -56.55 1.46 -33.97
CA CYS A 164 -57.45 0.43 -34.54
C CYS A 164 -58.89 0.83 -34.16
N GLN A 165 -59.63 1.44 -35.10
CA GLN A 165 -61.07 1.72 -34.96
C GLN A 165 -61.89 0.42 -34.79
N PRO A 166 -63.13 0.48 -34.25
CA PRO A 166 -63.88 -0.71 -33.78
C PRO A 166 -64.30 -1.72 -34.85
N VAL A 167 -64.10 -1.41 -36.14
CA VAL A 167 -64.28 -2.38 -37.24
C VAL A 167 -62.93 -3.03 -37.50
N VAL A 168 -62.53 -3.90 -36.58
CA VAL A 168 -61.19 -4.50 -36.54
C VAL A 168 -61.03 -5.47 -37.71
N SER A 169 -60.29 -5.07 -38.75
CA SER A 169 -59.75 -6.03 -39.70
C SER A 169 -58.86 -7.01 -38.93
N THR A 170 -59.06 -8.30 -39.13
CA THR A 170 -58.25 -9.39 -38.53
C THR A 170 -56.75 -9.17 -38.72
N ASP A 171 -56.37 -8.39 -39.74
CA ASP A 171 -54.99 -8.03 -40.02
C ASP A 171 -54.41 -6.99 -39.03
N CYS A 172 -55.18 -5.99 -38.55
CA CYS A 172 -54.72 -5.03 -37.50
C CYS A 172 -54.35 -5.80 -36.23
N MET A 173 -55.23 -6.72 -35.82
CA MET A 173 -55.03 -7.51 -34.61
C MET A 173 -53.87 -8.50 -34.76
N ARG A 174 -53.71 -9.12 -35.95
CA ARG A 174 -52.57 -9.99 -36.23
C ARG A 174 -51.24 -9.23 -36.14
N GLU A 175 -51.13 -8.05 -36.74
CA GLU A 175 -49.91 -7.23 -36.68
C GLU A 175 -49.57 -6.84 -35.24
N LEU A 176 -50.57 -6.38 -34.48
CA LEU A 176 -50.38 -6.01 -33.07
C LEU A 176 -49.90 -7.20 -32.22
N LEU A 177 -50.46 -8.38 -32.45
CA LEU A 177 -50.02 -9.61 -31.77
C LEU A 177 -48.61 -10.02 -32.15
N MET A 178 -48.25 -9.91 -33.43
CA MET A 178 -46.88 -10.19 -33.89
C MET A 178 -45.87 -9.18 -33.32
N GLN A 179 -46.24 -7.91 -33.17
CA GLN A 179 -45.40 -6.91 -32.51
C GLN A 179 -45.23 -7.24 -31.02
N ARG A 180 -46.31 -7.56 -30.32
CA ARG A 180 -46.27 -7.97 -28.91
C ARG A 180 -45.41 -9.21 -28.69
N LEU A 181 -45.52 -10.21 -29.57
CA LEU A 181 -44.69 -11.43 -29.51
C LEU A 181 -43.20 -11.10 -29.58
N ARG A 182 -42.78 -10.19 -30.47
CA ARG A 182 -41.38 -9.76 -30.58
C ARG A 182 -40.89 -9.08 -29.29
N ILE A 183 -41.71 -8.22 -28.70
CA ILE A 183 -41.39 -7.54 -27.44
C ILE A 183 -41.21 -8.56 -26.31
N VAL A 184 -42.13 -9.52 -26.19
CA VAL A 184 -42.06 -10.59 -25.18
C VAL A 184 -40.81 -11.47 -25.39
N GLN A 185 -40.48 -11.81 -26.64
CA GLN A 185 -39.27 -12.56 -26.97
C GLN A 185 -38.00 -11.79 -26.58
N GLU A 186 -37.92 -10.51 -26.90
CA GLU A 186 -36.77 -9.68 -26.52
C GLU A 186 -36.62 -9.57 -25.00
N ALA A 187 -37.72 -9.33 -24.29
CA ALA A 187 -37.73 -9.28 -22.83
C ALA A 187 -37.22 -10.59 -22.21
N PHE A 188 -37.67 -11.74 -22.72
CA PHE A 188 -37.22 -13.05 -22.26
C PHE A 188 -35.73 -13.30 -22.51
N LEU A 189 -35.20 -12.89 -23.67
CA LEU A 189 -33.78 -13.06 -23.97
C LEU A 189 -32.89 -12.22 -23.06
N ARG A 190 -33.38 -11.07 -22.59
CA ARG A 190 -32.65 -10.17 -21.67
C ARG A 190 -32.55 -10.68 -20.23
N THR A 191 -33.48 -11.53 -19.77
CA THR A 191 -33.44 -12.07 -18.38
C THR A 191 -32.40 -13.17 -18.17
N ASN A 192 -31.68 -13.57 -19.22
CA ASN A 192 -30.67 -14.63 -19.23
C ASN A 192 -31.09 -15.92 -18.46
N PRO A 193 -32.22 -16.53 -18.85
CA PRO A 193 -32.76 -17.67 -18.13
C PRO A 193 -31.87 -18.91 -18.27
N PRO A 194 -31.88 -19.82 -17.30
CA PRO A 194 -31.04 -21.02 -17.29
C PRO A 194 -31.34 -21.98 -18.45
N SER A 195 -32.55 -21.95 -19.03
CA SER A 195 -32.92 -22.71 -20.23
C SER A 195 -33.65 -21.83 -21.23
N LYS A 196 -33.06 -21.65 -22.42
CA LYS A 196 -33.59 -20.78 -23.49
C LYS A 196 -34.36 -21.56 -24.55
N LEU A 197 -33.99 -22.81 -24.81
CA LEU A 197 -34.45 -23.55 -25.99
C LEU A 197 -35.95 -23.85 -25.95
N GLN A 198 -36.46 -24.33 -24.83
CA GLN A 198 -37.86 -24.72 -24.72
C GLN A 198 -38.82 -23.51 -24.76
N PRO A 199 -38.61 -22.43 -23.98
CA PRO A 199 -39.50 -21.28 -24.05
C PRO A 199 -39.44 -20.55 -25.41
N ILE A 200 -38.28 -20.53 -26.09
CA ILE A 200 -38.19 -19.99 -27.46
C ILE A 200 -39.02 -20.82 -28.45
N ARG A 201 -39.00 -22.16 -28.36
CA ARG A 201 -39.83 -23.02 -29.22
C ARG A 201 -41.32 -22.75 -29.02
N GLU A 202 -41.74 -22.54 -27.77
CA GLU A 202 -43.12 -22.18 -27.43
C GLU A 202 -43.52 -20.83 -28.04
N LEU A 203 -42.67 -19.80 -27.93
CA LEU A 203 -42.91 -18.50 -28.59
C LEU A 203 -43.01 -18.62 -30.12
N VAL A 204 -42.17 -19.45 -30.73
CA VAL A 204 -42.24 -19.71 -32.18
C VAL A 204 -43.56 -20.39 -32.54
N ALA A 205 -44.04 -21.34 -31.73
CA ALA A 205 -45.33 -21.99 -31.93
C ALA A 205 -46.49 -20.98 -31.84
N ILE A 206 -46.49 -20.12 -30.82
CA ILE A 206 -47.48 -19.04 -30.66
C ILE A 206 -47.45 -18.10 -31.88
N GLY A 207 -46.27 -17.73 -32.38
CA GLY A 207 -46.13 -16.91 -33.59
C GLY A 207 -46.64 -17.60 -34.85
N ASN A 208 -46.58 -18.92 -34.93
CA ASN A 208 -47.18 -19.68 -36.03
C ASN A 208 -48.71 -19.67 -35.92
N GLU A 209 -49.27 -19.83 -34.72
CA GLU A 209 -50.71 -19.75 -34.48
C GLU A 209 -51.28 -18.36 -34.83
N ILE A 210 -50.60 -17.27 -34.45
CA ILE A 210 -51.00 -15.91 -34.81
C ILE A 210 -51.03 -15.72 -36.33
N ARG A 211 -50.01 -16.23 -37.04
CA ARG A 211 -49.94 -16.14 -38.51
C ARG A 211 -51.02 -16.99 -39.21
N ALA A 212 -51.35 -18.16 -38.66
CA ALA A 212 -52.35 -19.07 -39.21
C ALA A 212 -53.81 -18.69 -38.85
N ALA A 213 -54.01 -17.83 -37.85
CA ALA A 213 -55.34 -17.45 -37.41
C ALA A 213 -56.05 -16.58 -38.46
N SER A 214 -57.17 -17.10 -38.97
CA SER A 214 -58.01 -16.45 -39.98
C SER A 214 -59.25 -15.76 -39.40
N THR A 215 -59.49 -15.89 -38.10
CA THR A 215 -60.65 -15.30 -37.41
C THR A 215 -60.23 -14.55 -36.16
N SER A 216 -61.07 -13.62 -35.71
CA SER A 216 -60.89 -12.87 -34.47
C SER A 216 -60.75 -13.76 -33.25
N GLU A 217 -61.53 -14.84 -33.17
CA GLU A 217 -61.55 -15.75 -32.02
C GLU A 217 -60.21 -16.49 -31.88
N LYS A 218 -59.65 -16.96 -33.00
CA LYS A 218 -58.33 -17.63 -33.01
C LYS A 218 -57.21 -16.68 -32.62
N LEU A 219 -57.26 -15.43 -33.09
CA LEU A 219 -56.29 -14.41 -32.70
C LEU A 219 -56.43 -14.03 -31.21
N GLN A 220 -57.66 -13.96 -30.69
CA GLN A 220 -57.91 -13.72 -29.26
C GLN A 220 -57.43 -14.88 -28.38
N GLN A 221 -57.60 -16.12 -28.84
CA GLN A 221 -57.03 -17.29 -28.18
C GLN A 221 -55.51 -17.23 -28.16
N ALA A 222 -54.87 -16.94 -29.29
CA ALA A 222 -53.41 -16.80 -29.36
C ALA A 222 -52.89 -15.67 -28.44
N TRP A 223 -53.64 -14.58 -28.28
CA TRP A 223 -53.34 -13.52 -27.31
C TRP A 223 -53.35 -14.04 -25.86
N GLN A 224 -54.37 -14.83 -25.49
CA GLN A 224 -54.45 -15.42 -24.15
C GLN A 224 -53.27 -16.37 -23.88
N VAL A 225 -52.91 -17.21 -24.87
CA VAL A 225 -51.76 -18.12 -24.78
C VAL A 225 -50.46 -17.32 -24.59
N LEU A 226 -50.27 -16.25 -25.36
CA LEU A 226 -49.10 -15.37 -25.23
C LEU A 226 -49.02 -14.72 -23.85
N ASN A 227 -50.13 -14.28 -23.28
CA ASN A 227 -50.16 -13.70 -21.93
C ASN A 227 -49.86 -14.72 -20.85
N ALA A 228 -50.43 -15.92 -20.94
CA ALA A 228 -50.15 -17.00 -20.00
C ALA A 228 -48.67 -17.42 -20.05
N TRP A 229 -48.10 -17.46 -21.26
CA TRP A 229 -46.67 -17.69 -21.45
C TRP A 229 -45.84 -16.59 -20.78
N GLN A 230 -46.18 -15.32 -21.01
CA GLN A 230 -45.48 -14.17 -20.44
C GLN A 230 -45.47 -14.22 -18.90
N GLN A 231 -46.61 -14.53 -18.28
CA GLN A 231 -46.73 -14.67 -16.82
C GLN A 231 -45.90 -15.82 -16.24
N ARG A 232 -45.71 -16.89 -17.00
CA ARG A 232 -44.93 -18.06 -16.56
C ARG A 232 -43.42 -17.83 -16.63
N HIS A 233 -42.96 -17.05 -17.62
CA HIS A 233 -41.54 -17.00 -17.98
C HIS A 233 -40.85 -15.66 -17.72
N LEU A 234 -41.60 -14.56 -17.52
CA LEU A 234 -41.03 -13.27 -17.15
C LEU A 234 -41.27 -12.99 -15.66
N PRO A 235 -40.25 -12.58 -14.89
CA PRO A 235 -40.45 -12.11 -13.52
C PRO A 235 -41.34 -10.87 -13.51
N GLN A 236 -42.27 -10.80 -12.53
CA GLN A 236 -43.11 -9.63 -12.30
C GLN A 236 -42.31 -8.48 -11.70
#